data_AF-A0A9X2CT65-F1
#
_entry.id   AF-A0A9X2CT65-F1
#
_cell.length_a   1.000
_cell.length_b   1.000
_cell.length_c   1.000
_cell.angle_alpha   90.00
_cell.angle_beta   90.00
_cell.angle_gamma   90.00
#
_symmetry.space_group_name_H-M   'P 1'
#
loop_
_entity.id
_entity.type
_entity.pdbx_description
1 polymer ?
#
loop_
_entity_poly.entity_id
_entity_poly.type
_entity_poly.pdbx_seq_one_letter_code
_entity_poly.pdbx_strand_id
1 'polypeptide(L)'
;MSKLKLLAAISFMIGGIFTGYLVVVAKTKEPTENKEFTYSCDEFVGDESDLQQVKLDIFDQNLVSEDNELKLHISSDTVIINSHGETLEEADISGNTLFVFYTITTRSIPAQTTPHMIIIIDE
;
A
#
# COMPACT_ATOMS: atom_id res chain seq x y z
N MET A 1 12.62 -2.09 -16.91
CA MET A 1 12.08 -3.13 -16.00
C MET A 1 10.57 -2.94 -15.92
N SER A 2 9.76 -3.99 -15.79
CA SER A 2 8.30 -3.80 -15.69
C SER A 2 7.94 -3.28 -14.29
N LYS A 3 7.38 -2.08 -14.19
CA LYS A 3 6.92 -1.50 -12.93
C LYS A 3 5.56 -2.10 -12.55
N LEU A 4 5.40 -2.57 -11.31
CA LEU A 4 4.09 -2.95 -10.79
C LEU A 4 3.27 -1.67 -10.49
N LYS A 5 1.94 -1.70 -10.63
CA LYS A 5 1.02 -0.62 -10.23
C LYS A 5 -0.16 -1.18 -9.46
N LEU A 6 -0.57 -0.53 -8.37
CA LEU A 6 -1.86 -0.84 -7.73
C LEU A 6 -3.00 -0.44 -8.66
N LEU A 7 -4.00 -1.30 -8.78
CA LEU A 7 -5.27 -0.96 -9.42
C LEU A 7 -6.37 -0.79 -8.37
N ALA A 8 -6.43 -1.67 -7.37
CA ALA A 8 -7.44 -1.61 -6.31
C ALA A 8 -7.00 -2.37 -5.05
N ALA A 9 -7.57 -2.01 -3.91
CA ALA A 9 -7.59 -2.83 -2.71
C ALA A 9 -9.00 -2.80 -2.11
N ILE A 10 -9.57 -3.97 -1.84
CA ILE A 10 -10.97 -4.12 -1.38
C ILE A 10 -10.96 -4.92 -0.07
N SER A 11 -11.52 -4.39 1.01
CA SER A 11 -11.64 -5.12 2.27
C SER A 11 -12.80 -6.13 2.24
N PHE A 12 -12.59 -7.31 2.82
CA PHE A 12 -13.62 -8.31 3.07
C PHE A 12 -14.02 -8.28 4.54
N MET A 13 -15.33 -8.14 4.77
CA MET A 13 -15.93 -8.18 6.10
C MET A 13 -16.96 -9.32 6.15
N ILE A 14 -16.86 -10.23 7.13
CA ILE A 14 -17.87 -11.27 7.39
C ILE A 14 -18.44 -11.04 8.79
N GLY A 15 -19.73 -10.71 8.88
CA GLY A 15 -20.39 -10.45 10.16
C GLY A 15 -19.84 -9.25 10.93
N GLY A 16 -19.30 -8.25 10.22
CA GLY A 16 -18.67 -7.06 10.83
C GLY A 16 -17.24 -7.27 11.30
N ILE A 17 -16.67 -8.46 11.09
CA ILE A 17 -15.26 -8.76 11.38
C ILE A 17 -14.45 -8.57 10.09
N PHE A 18 -13.35 -7.83 10.19
CA PHE A 18 -12.39 -7.67 9.11
C PHE A 18 -11.67 -9.00 8.87
N THR A 19 -11.79 -9.52 7.65
CA THR A 19 -11.29 -10.84 7.26
C THR A 19 -10.15 -10.82 6.24
N GLY A 20 -9.90 -9.68 5.59
CA GLY A 20 -8.76 -9.53 4.68
C GLY A 20 -8.96 -8.45 3.62
N TYR A 21 -8.02 -8.32 2.69
CA TYR A 21 -8.15 -7.50 1.48
C TYR A 21 -7.97 -8.33 0.20
N LEU A 22 -8.69 -7.97 -0.87
CA LEU A 22 -8.33 -8.31 -2.25
C LEU A 22 -7.48 -7.16 -2.81
N VAL A 23 -6.24 -7.46 -3.21
CA VAL A 23 -5.36 -6.46 -3.82
C VAL A 23 -5.19 -6.77 -5.30
N VAL A 24 -5.59 -5.83 -6.16
CA VAL A 24 -5.51 -5.93 -7.62
C VAL A 24 -4.33 -5.12 -8.08
N VAL A 25 -3.33 -5.77 -8.68
CA VAL A 25 -2.11 -5.15 -9.20
C VAL A 25 -1.96 -5.41 -10.70
N ALA A 26 -1.37 -4.47 -11.44
CA ALA A 26 -0.98 -4.65 -12.84
C ALA A 26 0.54 -4.58 -12.99
N LYS A 27 1.11 -5.55 -13.73
CA LYS A 27 2.49 -5.44 -14.25
C LYS A 27 2.48 -4.52 -15.46
N THR A 28 3.04 -3.31 -15.32
CA THR A 28 3.21 -2.38 -16.43
C THR A 28 4.59 -2.55 -17.03
N LYS A 29 4.66 -2.95 -18.31
CA LYS A 29 5.88 -2.83 -19.11
C LYS A 29 5.99 -1.36 -19.54
N GLU A 30 7.20 -0.80 -19.53
CA GLU A 30 7.45 0.63 -19.85
C GLU A 30 6.70 1.11 -21.10
N PRO A 31 6.28 2.38 -21.11
CA PRO A 31 5.11 2.82 -21.87
C PRO A 31 5.44 2.92 -23.36
N THR A 32 4.88 2.02 -24.15
CA THR A 32 4.61 2.33 -25.56
C THR A 32 3.16 2.80 -25.62
N GLU A 33 3.03 4.13 -25.59
CA GLU A 33 1.87 4.92 -26.01
C GLU A 33 0.53 4.65 -25.29
N ASN A 34 0.16 5.61 -24.45
CA ASN A 34 -1.20 5.99 -24.07
C ASN A 34 -2.15 4.85 -23.69
N LYS A 35 -2.15 4.50 -22.39
CA LYS A 35 -3.37 3.98 -21.77
C LYS A 35 -3.69 4.84 -20.57
N GLU A 36 -4.65 5.75 -20.77
CA GLU A 36 -5.47 6.28 -19.68
C GLU A 36 -6.04 5.09 -18.93
N PHE A 37 -5.69 4.97 -17.65
CA PHE A 37 -6.38 4.07 -16.75
C PHE A 37 -7.43 4.91 -16.02
N THR A 38 -8.67 4.87 -16.50
CA THR A 38 -9.83 5.44 -15.80
C THR A 38 -10.33 4.42 -14.81
N TYR A 39 -10.31 4.75 -13.51
CA TYR A 39 -10.92 3.94 -12.46
C TYR A 39 -12.20 4.64 -12.00
N SER A 40 -13.37 4.00 -12.17
CA SER A 40 -14.57 4.37 -11.42
C SER A 40 -14.58 3.55 -10.14
N CYS A 41 -14.64 4.24 -9.01
CA CYS A 41 -14.96 3.62 -7.73
C CYS A 41 -16.48 3.77 -7.61
N ASP A 42 -17.21 2.70 -7.93
CA ASP A 42 -18.64 2.66 -7.67
C ASP A 42 -18.83 2.26 -6.20
N GLU A 43 -19.16 3.28 -5.40
CA GLU A 43 -19.71 3.20 -4.04
C GLU A 43 -18.69 3.14 -2.87
N PHE A 44 -18.30 4.33 -2.40
CA PHE A 44 -17.81 4.56 -1.04
C PHE A 44 -18.98 5.10 -0.19
N VAL A 45 -19.56 4.27 0.68
CA VAL A 45 -20.48 4.72 1.75
C VAL A 45 -19.67 4.73 3.04
N GLY A 46 -19.02 5.86 3.31
CA GLY A 46 -18.24 6.14 4.51
C GLY A 46 -18.03 7.65 4.63
N ASP A 47 -18.07 8.15 5.86
CA ASP A 47 -17.86 9.57 6.16
C ASP A 47 -16.49 10.02 5.64
N GLU A 48 -16.35 11.27 5.15
CA GLU A 48 -15.12 11.79 4.50
C GLU A 48 -13.84 11.73 5.38
N SER A 49 -13.97 11.29 6.64
CA SER A 49 -12.92 11.21 7.64
C SER A 49 -11.97 10.00 7.51
N ASP A 50 -12.30 8.98 6.71
CA ASP A 50 -11.49 7.76 6.53
C ASP A 50 -10.96 7.59 5.09
N LEU A 51 -10.38 8.66 4.51
CA LEU A 51 -9.73 8.56 3.20
C LEU A 51 -8.47 7.67 3.30
N GLN A 52 -8.61 6.42 2.88
CA GLN A 52 -7.52 5.47 2.77
C GLN A 52 -6.59 5.89 1.63
N GLN A 53 -5.34 6.17 1.98
CA GLN A 53 -4.26 6.48 1.05
C GLN A 53 -3.43 5.22 0.77
N VAL A 54 -2.90 5.13 -0.44
CA VAL A 54 -2.02 4.03 -0.81
C VAL A 54 -0.77 4.56 -1.50
N LYS A 55 0.39 4.09 -1.05
CA LYS A 55 1.68 4.34 -1.70
C LYS A 55 2.29 3.02 -2.17
N LEU A 56 2.72 3.01 -3.43
CA LEU A 56 3.55 1.95 -3.99
C LEU A 56 4.94 2.53 -4.22
N ASP A 57 5.91 2.05 -3.45
CA ASP A 57 7.30 2.48 -3.62
C ASP A 57 8.28 1.44 -3.06
N ILE A 58 9.56 1.61 -3.37
CA ILE A 58 10.65 0.91 -2.70
C ILE A 58 10.96 1.69 -1.42
N PHE A 59 11.07 0.97 -0.30
CA PHE A 59 11.44 1.57 0.97
C PHE A 59 12.82 1.10 1.40
N ASP A 60 13.66 2.05 1.80
CA ASP A 60 15.01 1.75 2.27
C ASP A 60 15.01 1.08 3.66
N GLN A 61 16.21 0.81 4.19
CA GLN A 61 16.38 0.21 5.53
C GLN A 61 15.88 1.11 6.67
N ASN A 62 15.66 2.41 6.41
CA ASN A 62 15.11 3.37 7.35
C ASN A 62 13.59 3.55 7.16
N LEU A 63 12.98 2.71 6.32
CA LEU A 63 11.57 2.76 5.92
C LEU A 63 11.19 4.13 5.31
N VAL A 64 12.11 4.71 4.55
CA VAL A 64 11.89 5.92 3.75
C VAL A 64 11.67 5.50 2.30
N SER A 65 10.63 6.05 1.68
CA SER A 65 10.33 5.82 0.26
C SER A 65 11.45 6.36 -0.64
N GLU A 66 11.66 5.74 -1.81
CA GLU A 66 12.72 6.11 -2.75
C GLU A 66 12.66 7.60 -3.17
N ASP A 67 11.45 8.15 -3.27
CA ASP A 67 11.21 9.57 -3.58
C ASP A 67 11.44 10.53 -2.39
N ASN A 68 11.77 10.04 -1.20
CA ASN A 68 11.94 10.79 0.05
C ASN A 68 10.69 11.57 0.50
N GLU A 69 9.49 11.17 0.08
CA GLU A 69 8.26 11.85 0.46
C GLU A 69 7.57 11.23 1.69
N LEU A 70 7.77 9.93 1.94
CA LEU A 70 7.09 9.19 3.01
C LEU A 70 8.07 8.36 3.84
N LYS A 71 7.91 8.43 5.16
CA LYS A 71 8.60 7.58 6.13
C LYS A 71 7.58 6.80 6.97
N LEU A 72 7.80 5.51 7.11
CA LEU A 72 6.91 4.62 7.85
C LEU A 72 7.37 4.48 9.30
N HIS A 73 6.39 4.38 10.20
CA HIS A 73 6.59 3.97 11.58
C HIS A 73 5.70 2.75 11.84
N ILE A 74 6.31 1.58 11.91
CA ILE A 74 5.59 0.31 12.07
C ILE A 74 5.10 0.20 13.52
N SER A 75 3.82 -0.13 13.67
CA SER A 75 3.21 -0.42 14.96
C SER A 75 2.93 -1.91 15.10
N SER A 76 2.66 -2.37 16.32
CA SER A 76 2.21 -3.75 16.56
C SER A 76 0.92 -4.11 15.81
N ASP A 77 0.14 -3.10 15.43
CA ASP A 77 -1.17 -3.27 14.80
C ASP A 77 -1.06 -3.21 13.27
N THR A 78 0.14 -2.95 12.73
CA THR A 78 0.39 -2.93 11.29
C THR A 78 0.38 -4.37 10.76
N VAL A 79 -0.56 -4.66 9.86
CA VAL A 79 -0.61 -5.96 9.19
C VAL A 79 0.43 -6.02 8.09
N ILE A 80 1.36 -6.97 8.16
CA ILE A 80 2.41 -7.15 7.15
C ILE A 80 2.19 -8.50 6.50
N ILE A 81 2.00 -8.50 5.18
CA ILE A 81 1.82 -9.72 4.39
C ILE A 81 2.68 -9.69 3.12
N ASN A 82 2.97 -10.84 2.55
CA ASN A 82 3.52 -10.92 1.20
C ASN A 82 2.42 -10.97 0.14
N SER A 83 2.84 -10.99 -1.13
CA SER A 83 1.95 -11.10 -2.30
C SER A 83 1.12 -12.40 -2.33
N HIS A 84 1.50 -13.41 -1.55
CA HIS A 84 0.81 -14.69 -1.39
C HIS A 84 -0.18 -14.70 -0.20
N GLY A 85 -0.24 -13.62 0.59
CA GLY A 85 -1.10 -13.50 1.77
C GLY A 85 -0.53 -14.13 3.04
N GLU A 86 0.75 -14.49 3.05
CA GLU A 86 1.45 -14.99 4.22
C GLU A 86 1.86 -13.82 5.12
N THR A 87 1.62 -13.94 6.42
CA THR A 87 2.04 -12.93 7.40
C THR A 87 3.55 -12.93 7.55
N LEU A 88 4.13 -11.73 7.50
CA LEU A 88 5.56 -11.48 7.64
C LEU A 88 5.84 -10.59 8.85
N GLU A 89 7.12 -10.50 9.20
CA GLU A 89 7.60 -9.66 10.30
C GLU A 89 8.11 -8.31 9.78
N GLU A 90 8.24 -7.32 10.67
CA GLU A 90 8.80 -6.01 10.32
C GLU A 90 10.20 -6.12 9.69
N ALA A 91 10.97 -7.12 10.11
CA ALA A 91 12.31 -7.39 9.59
C ALA A 91 12.32 -7.70 8.08
N ASP A 92 11.20 -8.18 7.52
CA ASP A 92 11.08 -8.57 6.12
C ASP A 92 10.76 -7.37 5.21
N ILE A 93 10.42 -6.20 5.77
CA ILE A 93 9.96 -5.03 5.01
C ILE A 93 11.11 -4.33 4.25
N SER A 94 12.27 -4.23 4.89
CA SER A 94 13.34 -3.34 4.44
C SER A 94 13.95 -3.75 3.10
N GLY A 95 14.04 -2.80 2.17
CA GLY A 95 14.65 -3.01 0.85
C GLY A 95 13.73 -3.65 -0.18
N ASN A 96 12.45 -3.84 0.14
CA ASN A 96 11.46 -4.41 -0.76
C ASN A 96 10.53 -3.34 -1.36
N THR A 97 9.84 -3.73 -2.44
CA THR A 97 8.74 -2.93 -2.99
C THR A 97 7.50 -3.16 -2.15
N LEU A 98 6.89 -2.08 -1.64
CA LEU A 98 5.77 -2.16 -0.71
C LEU A 98 4.52 -1.50 -1.28
N PHE A 99 3.36 -2.13 -1.09
CA PHE A 99 2.09 -1.41 -1.02
C PHE A 99 1.81 -1.03 0.42
N VAL A 100 1.80 0.27 0.68
CA VAL A 100 1.58 0.83 2.01
C VAL A 100 0.20 1.46 2.05
N PHE A 101 -0.66 0.95 2.92
CA PHE A 101 -1.97 1.51 3.19
C PHE A 101 -1.94 2.32 4.49
N TYR A 102 -2.35 3.58 4.40
CA TYR A 102 -2.34 4.53 5.52
C TYR A 102 -3.48 5.54 5.39
N THR A 103 -3.67 6.39 6.40
CA THR A 103 -4.77 7.38 6.41
C THR A 103 -4.24 8.77 6.75
N ILE A 104 -3.57 8.89 7.88
CA ILE A 104 -3.04 10.16 8.39
C ILE A 104 -1.53 10.22 8.26
N THR A 105 -1.00 11.40 7.94
CA THR A 105 0.44 11.67 7.95
C THR A 105 0.75 12.93 8.76
N THR A 106 1.98 13.03 9.25
CA THR A 106 2.51 14.28 9.79
C THR A 106 2.72 15.30 8.66
N ARG A 107 2.86 16.58 9.03
CA ARG A 107 3.19 17.68 8.11
C ARG A 107 4.70 17.95 8.08
N SER A 108 5.52 16.91 7.91
CA SER A 108 6.98 16.98 7.78
C SER A 108 7.45 16.60 6.37
N ILE A 109 8.74 16.77 6.08
CA ILE A 109 9.38 16.28 4.85
C ILE A 109 10.60 15.42 5.28
N PRO A 110 10.59 14.09 5.06
CA PRO A 110 9.45 13.29 4.59
C PRO A 110 8.25 13.36 5.54
N ALA A 111 7.04 13.16 5.00
CA ALA A 111 5.84 12.95 5.81
C ALA A 111 5.97 11.62 6.54
N GLN A 112 5.44 11.52 7.76
CA GLN A 112 5.52 10.30 8.58
C GLN A 112 4.14 9.72 8.81
N THR A 113 4.02 8.41 8.75
CA THR A 113 2.75 7.71 8.99
C THR A 113 2.95 6.39 9.70
N THR A 114 1.92 5.93 10.41
CA THR A 114 1.79 4.55 10.87
C THR A 114 0.82 3.84 9.94
N PRO A 115 1.31 2.94 9.07
CA PRO A 115 0.44 2.21 8.17
C PRO A 115 -0.36 1.16 8.95
N HIS A 116 -1.59 0.89 8.49
CA HIS A 116 -2.39 -0.21 9.02
C HIS A 116 -2.14 -1.51 8.25
N MET A 117 -1.68 -1.42 6.99
CA MET A 117 -1.29 -2.59 6.20
C MET A 117 -0.10 -2.30 5.28
N ILE A 118 0.78 -3.29 5.18
CA ILE A 118 1.90 -3.34 4.25
C ILE A 118 1.83 -4.67 3.49
N ILE A 119 1.95 -4.59 2.18
CA ILE A 119 2.09 -5.78 1.32
C ILE A 119 3.45 -5.73 0.66
N ILE A 120 4.26 -6.74 0.95
CA ILE A 120 5.56 -6.94 0.33
C ILE A 120 5.36 -7.60 -1.03
N ILE A 121 5.88 -6.96 -2.05
CA ILE A 121 5.84 -7.46 -3.42
C ILE A 121 7.14 -8.20 -3.70
N ASP A 122 7.03 -9.51 -3.75
CA ASP A 122 8.06 -10.41 -4.27
C ASP A 122 8.02 -10.37 -5.81
N GLU A 123 9.18 -10.27 -6.47
CA GLU A 123 9.26 -10.26 -7.96
C GLU A 123 8.99 -11.62 -8.62
#